data_AF-A0A950CWL3-F1
#
_entry.id   AF-A0A950CWL3-F1
#
_cell.length_a   1.000
_cell.length_b   1.000
_cell.length_c   1.000
_cell.angle_alpha   90.00
_cell.angle_beta   90.00
_cell.angle_gamma   90.00
#
_symmetry.space_group_name_H-M   'P 1'
#
loop_
_entity.id
_entity.type
_entity.pdbx_description
1 polymer ?
#
loop_
_entity_poly.entity_id
_entity_poly.type
_entity_poly.pdbx_seq_one_letter_code
_entity_poly.pdbx_strand_id
1 'polypeptide(L)'
;MAFSQRITERLRLLAPMTAILFAPCLLHAQAQQAQSQTPPDLRPEAGQLPPSQQPGVLAPGKTAQGEDKRIFGVLPNYRTAEKSAEYQPISAKRKLIIATKDSFDYPLVLLAAGYAGLYQLDDNHPQFGQGMKGYAKRLGTGYADQVIGNYLTEGFMPILLHEDPRYFRLGEGTRTHRTLYALSRIFVTRTDAGGTTFNFAEVAGNGIAAGIGLSYYSDDRNVGDFMQNWGVALATDATSQVLKEFWPDVKRWWYNKHHPVQKLAAP
;
A
#
# COMPACT_ATOMS: atom_id res chain seq x y z
N MET A 1 3.69 27.35 -19.33
CA MET A 1 4.20 27.69 -17.97
C MET A 1 3.19 27.39 -16.86
N ALA A 2 1.89 27.67 -17.03
CA ALA A 2 0.86 27.40 -16.02
C ALA A 2 0.67 25.92 -15.63
N PHE A 3 0.85 24.98 -16.57
CA PHE A 3 0.74 23.53 -16.33
C PHE A 3 1.85 23.02 -15.38
N SER A 4 3.09 23.44 -15.61
CA SER A 4 4.25 23.08 -14.76
C SER A 4 4.10 23.65 -13.35
N GLN A 5 3.57 24.86 -13.20
CA GLN A 5 3.38 25.48 -11.89
C GLN A 5 2.28 24.80 -11.07
N ARG A 6 1.15 24.41 -11.69
CA ARG A 6 0.10 23.63 -11.02
C ARG A 6 0.59 22.25 -10.57
N ILE A 7 1.44 21.61 -11.36
CA ILE A 7 2.09 20.33 -11.02
C ILE A 7 3.04 20.52 -9.83
N THR A 8 3.90 21.54 -9.85
CA THR A 8 4.85 21.80 -8.76
C THR A 8 4.17 22.20 -7.46
N GLU A 9 3.06 22.95 -7.49
CA GLU A 9 2.28 23.28 -6.29
C GLU A 9 1.56 22.06 -5.71
N ARG A 10 0.92 21.22 -6.53
CA ARG A 10 0.28 19.98 -6.06
C ARG A 10 1.28 18.93 -5.55
N LEU A 11 2.49 18.86 -6.12
CA LEU A 11 3.59 18.02 -5.61
C LEU A 11 4.22 18.57 -4.32
N ARG A 12 4.29 19.89 -4.15
CA ARG A 12 4.74 20.52 -2.89
C ARG A 12 3.76 20.29 -1.74
N LEU A 13 2.47 20.16 -2.02
CA LEU A 13 1.43 19.84 -1.04
C LEU A 13 1.42 18.35 -0.63
N LEU A 14 1.93 17.45 -1.46
CA LEU A 14 2.15 16.03 -1.13
C LEU A 14 3.44 15.79 -0.30
N ALA A 15 4.37 16.74 -0.29
CA ALA A 15 5.63 16.63 0.47
C ALA A 15 5.43 16.54 2.01
N PRO A 16 4.54 17.33 2.65
CA PRO A 16 4.18 17.09 4.05
C PRO A 16 3.28 15.85 4.23
N MET A 17 2.52 15.44 3.21
CA MET A 17 1.61 14.26 3.27
C MET A 17 2.37 12.93 3.23
N THR A 18 3.57 12.89 2.64
CA THR A 18 4.52 11.79 2.82
C THR A 18 5.32 11.96 4.12
N ALA A 19 5.70 13.18 4.50
CA ALA A 19 6.46 13.40 5.74
C ALA A 19 5.72 12.98 7.03
N ILE A 20 4.38 13.10 7.10
CA ILE A 20 3.59 12.62 8.25
C ILE A 20 3.57 11.08 8.35
N LEU A 21 3.78 10.37 7.23
CA LEU A 21 3.96 8.92 7.21
C LEU A 21 5.43 8.47 7.35
N PHE A 22 6.41 9.38 7.14
CA PHE A 22 7.85 9.05 7.11
C PHE A 22 8.73 9.71 8.19
N ALA A 23 8.19 10.58 9.05
CA ALA A 23 8.93 11.23 10.13
C ALA A 23 9.70 10.28 11.10
N PRO A 24 9.27 9.02 11.38
CA PRO A 24 10.05 8.13 12.24
C PRO A 24 11.25 7.46 11.55
N CYS A 25 11.28 7.41 10.21
CA CYS A 25 12.27 6.64 9.45
C CYS A 25 13.60 7.38 9.22
N LEU A 26 13.61 8.71 9.26
CA LEU A 26 14.82 9.50 9.02
C LEU A 26 15.71 9.68 10.25
N LEU A 27 15.17 9.56 11.48
CA LEU A 27 15.99 9.66 12.70
C LEU A 27 16.80 8.40 13.03
N HIS A 28 16.46 7.22 12.48
CA HIS A 28 17.19 5.98 12.76
C HIS A 28 18.33 5.69 11.78
N ALA A 29 18.56 6.54 10.78
CA ALA A 29 19.63 6.36 9.80
C ALA A 29 21.02 6.75 10.32
N GLN A 30 21.11 7.51 11.42
CA GLN A 30 22.41 7.93 11.99
C GLN A 30 22.96 7.02 13.10
N ALA A 31 22.14 6.14 13.69
CA ALA A 31 22.56 5.40 14.88
C ALA A 31 23.26 4.05 14.60
N GLN A 32 23.37 3.60 13.35
CA GLN A 32 23.84 2.24 13.04
C GLN A 32 25.16 2.15 12.26
N GLN A 33 25.89 3.27 12.12
CA GLN A 33 27.24 3.27 11.54
C GLN A 33 28.35 2.92 12.53
N ALA A 34 28.05 2.71 13.82
CA ALA A 34 29.05 2.37 14.83
C ALA A 34 28.87 0.93 15.34
N GLN A 35 29.25 -0.07 14.52
CA GLN A 35 29.89 -1.34 14.92
C GLN A 35 29.64 -2.41 13.85
N SER A 36 30.62 -2.62 12.97
CA SER A 36 30.74 -3.86 12.19
C SER A 36 32.18 -4.04 11.74
N GLN A 37 33.03 -4.65 12.57
CA GLN A 37 34.28 -5.28 12.12
C GLN A 37 34.64 -6.45 13.04
N THR A 38 34.41 -7.70 12.60
CA THR A 38 35.43 -8.78 12.51
C THR A 38 34.88 -10.03 11.77
N PRO A 39 35.72 -10.84 11.08
CA PRO A 39 35.33 -11.88 10.09
C PRO A 39 35.03 -13.29 10.67
N PRO A 40 34.63 -14.28 9.84
CA PRO A 40 34.08 -15.57 10.27
C PRO A 40 35.15 -16.64 10.48
N ASP A 41 34.86 -17.61 11.36
CA ASP A 41 35.66 -18.83 11.51
C ASP A 41 34.82 -20.10 11.32
N LEU A 42 35.46 -21.13 10.75
CA LEU A 42 34.86 -22.32 10.11
C LEU A 42 34.82 -23.57 11.03
N ARG A 43 33.61 -24.14 11.24
CA ARG A 43 33.22 -25.58 11.41
C ARG A 43 33.81 -26.40 12.59
N PRO A 44 33.29 -27.61 12.99
CA PRO A 44 32.37 -28.55 12.29
C PRO A 44 31.18 -29.16 13.10
N GLU A 45 30.37 -29.96 12.40
CA GLU A 45 29.21 -30.78 12.83
C GLU A 45 29.44 -31.74 14.02
N ALA A 46 28.39 -31.92 14.85
CA ALA A 46 28.02 -33.23 15.43
C ALA A 46 26.60 -33.22 16.04
N GLY A 47 25.77 -34.22 15.70
CA GLY A 47 24.71 -34.75 16.56
C GLY A 47 23.24 -34.51 16.12
N GLN A 48 22.66 -35.47 15.39
CA GLN A 48 21.21 -35.61 15.21
C GLN A 48 20.57 -36.38 16.38
N LEU A 49 19.41 -35.91 16.87
CA LEU A 49 18.44 -36.66 17.68
C LEU A 49 17.01 -36.44 17.10
N PRO A 50 16.10 -37.43 17.18
CA PRO A 50 14.79 -37.49 16.47
C PRO A 50 13.65 -36.66 17.14
N PRO A 51 12.45 -36.54 16.51
CA PRO A 51 11.70 -35.28 16.41
C PRO A 51 10.77 -35.01 17.60
N SER A 52 11.16 -34.06 18.44
CA SER A 52 10.27 -33.39 19.38
C SER A 52 9.80 -32.09 18.75
N GLN A 53 8.48 -31.97 18.56
CA GLN A 53 7.72 -30.80 18.12
C GLN A 53 8.45 -29.47 18.33
N GLN A 54 9.20 -29.02 17.31
CA GLN A 54 9.62 -27.63 17.23
C GLN A 54 8.38 -26.81 16.90
N PRO A 55 8.02 -25.78 17.69
CA PRO A 55 7.20 -24.69 17.16
C PRO A 55 7.94 -24.20 15.93
N GLY A 56 7.34 -24.39 14.74
CA GLY A 56 8.00 -24.16 13.47
C GLY A 56 8.75 -22.83 13.51
N VAL A 57 10.04 -22.87 13.16
CA VAL A 57 10.83 -21.67 12.92
C VAL A 57 10.06 -20.88 11.87
N LEU A 58 9.29 -19.89 12.32
CA LEU A 58 8.55 -19.01 11.46
C LEU A 58 9.59 -18.31 10.60
N ALA A 59 9.55 -18.55 9.29
CA ALA A 59 10.36 -17.83 8.32
C ALA A 59 10.30 -16.32 8.66
N PRO A 60 11.41 -15.57 8.54
CA PRO A 60 11.45 -14.16 8.91
C PRO A 60 10.29 -13.39 8.25
N GLY A 61 9.31 -12.97 9.05
CA GLY A 61 8.12 -12.25 8.56
C GLY A 61 6.77 -12.96 8.76
N LYS A 62 6.73 -14.25 9.14
CA LYS A 62 5.46 -14.87 9.55
C LYS A 62 5.12 -14.49 11.00
N THR A 63 4.05 -13.71 11.20
CA THR A 63 3.34 -13.70 12.48
C THR A 63 2.58 -15.01 12.63
N ALA A 64 2.50 -15.55 13.85
CA ALA A 64 1.76 -16.79 14.17
C ALA A 64 0.24 -16.74 13.84
N GLN A 65 -0.27 -15.67 13.23
CA GLN A 65 -1.69 -15.38 13.03
C GLN A 65 -2.11 -15.10 11.55
N GLY A 66 -1.21 -15.28 10.58
CA GLY A 66 -1.49 -14.96 9.16
C GLY A 66 -1.21 -13.50 8.79
N GLU A 67 -1.51 -13.13 7.54
CA GLU A 67 -1.30 -11.79 6.96
C GLU A 67 -2.04 -10.71 7.78
N ASP A 68 -1.35 -9.61 8.11
CA ASP A 68 -1.95 -8.50 8.85
C ASP A 68 -3.01 -7.82 8.00
N LYS A 69 -4.26 -7.83 8.44
CA LYS A 69 -5.40 -7.23 7.73
C LYS A 69 -5.49 -5.71 7.95
N ARG A 70 -4.63 -5.13 8.78
CA ARG A 70 -4.66 -3.71 9.13
C ARG A 70 -3.27 -3.07 9.17
N ILE A 71 -3.06 -2.05 8.36
CA ILE A 71 -1.90 -1.16 8.45
C ILE A 71 -2.20 -0.04 9.45
N PHE A 72 -1.27 0.28 10.35
CA PHE A 72 -1.49 1.17 11.50
C PHE A 72 -2.67 0.78 12.41
N GLY A 73 -3.16 -0.47 12.31
CA GLY A 73 -4.36 -0.92 13.02
C GLY A 73 -5.68 -0.40 12.44
N VAL A 74 -5.64 0.47 11.43
CA VAL A 74 -6.83 1.15 10.88
C VAL A 74 -6.97 1.00 9.37
N LEU A 75 -5.90 1.12 8.58
CA LEU A 75 -6.00 1.04 7.13
C LEU A 75 -6.18 -0.41 6.69
N PRO A 76 -7.13 -0.73 5.80
CA PRO A 76 -7.36 -2.11 5.37
C PRO A 76 -6.17 -2.66 4.58
N ASN A 77 -5.96 -3.96 4.72
CA ASN A 77 -4.89 -4.69 4.04
C ASN A 77 -5.38 -6.06 3.57
N TYR A 78 -6.51 -6.09 2.85
CA TYR A 78 -7.09 -7.34 2.35
C TYR A 78 -6.40 -7.87 1.09
N ARG A 79 -5.59 -7.02 0.44
CA ARG A 79 -4.85 -7.33 -0.78
C ARG A 79 -3.35 -7.63 -0.58
N THR A 80 -2.84 -7.90 0.61
CA THR A 80 -1.42 -8.31 0.77
C THR A 80 -1.31 -9.82 0.93
N ALA A 81 -0.36 -10.43 0.22
CA ALA A 81 0.05 -11.81 0.39
C ALA A 81 1.56 -11.91 0.63
N GLU A 82 2.05 -12.95 1.31
CA GLU A 82 3.51 -13.16 1.44
C GLU A 82 4.07 -13.84 0.18
N LYS A 83 5.13 -13.28 -0.43
CA LYS A 83 5.74 -13.84 -1.65
C LYS A 83 6.39 -15.21 -1.40
N SER A 84 6.85 -15.46 -0.17
CA SER A 84 7.44 -16.73 0.26
C SER A 84 6.40 -17.84 0.49
N ALA A 85 5.11 -17.52 0.52
CA ALA A 85 4.05 -18.51 0.59
C ALA A 85 3.86 -19.19 -0.77
N GLU A 86 3.41 -20.46 -0.72
CA GLU A 86 3.01 -21.17 -1.93
C GLU A 86 1.88 -20.39 -2.63
N TYR A 87 2.05 -20.18 -3.94
CA TYR A 87 1.06 -19.43 -4.70
C TYR A 87 -0.21 -20.26 -4.87
N GLN A 88 -1.32 -19.68 -4.45
CA GLN A 88 -2.66 -20.22 -4.70
C GLN A 88 -3.52 -19.12 -5.32
N PRO A 89 -4.08 -19.33 -6.52
CA PRO A 89 -4.93 -18.34 -7.15
C PRO A 89 -6.22 -18.14 -6.35
N ILE A 90 -6.79 -16.95 -6.47
CA ILE A 90 -8.05 -16.60 -5.80
C ILE A 90 -9.19 -16.55 -6.81
N SER A 91 -10.37 -17.01 -6.40
CA SER A 91 -11.55 -17.00 -7.25
C SER A 91 -12.02 -15.57 -7.55
N ALA A 92 -12.77 -15.40 -8.65
CA ALA A 92 -13.41 -14.13 -9.01
C ALA A 92 -14.27 -13.57 -7.86
N LYS A 93 -15.02 -14.44 -7.17
CA LYS A 93 -15.79 -14.07 -5.97
C LYS A 93 -14.89 -13.49 -4.88
N ARG A 94 -13.71 -14.06 -4.68
CA ARG A 94 -12.77 -13.56 -3.66
C ARG A 94 -12.18 -12.20 -4.04
N LYS A 95 -11.89 -11.97 -5.33
CA LYS A 95 -11.45 -10.66 -5.85
C LYS A 95 -12.49 -9.58 -5.57
N LEU A 96 -13.77 -9.83 -5.86
CA LEU A 96 -14.86 -8.91 -5.52
C LEU A 96 -15.06 -8.70 -4.02
N ILE A 97 -14.81 -9.73 -3.20
CA ILE A 97 -14.85 -9.58 -1.73
C ILE A 97 -13.73 -8.67 -1.25
N ILE A 98 -12.53 -8.75 -1.84
CA ILE A 98 -11.42 -7.84 -1.52
C ILE A 98 -11.84 -6.42 -1.86
N ALA A 99 -12.25 -6.16 -3.12
CA ALA A 99 -12.70 -4.85 -3.55
C ALA A 99 -13.81 -4.26 -2.66
N THR A 100 -14.82 -5.07 -2.30
CA THR A 100 -15.89 -4.64 -1.39
C THR A 100 -15.35 -4.27 -0.01
N LYS A 101 -14.45 -5.09 0.56
CA LYS A 101 -13.89 -4.83 1.88
C LYS A 101 -12.98 -3.61 1.90
N ASP A 102 -12.15 -3.45 0.87
CA ASP A 102 -11.29 -2.28 0.72
C ASP A 102 -12.11 -1.03 0.35
N SER A 103 -13.32 -1.14 -0.19
CA SER A 103 -14.20 0.02 -0.49
C SER A 103 -15.03 0.50 0.70
N PHE A 104 -15.50 -0.41 1.56
CA PHE A 104 -16.46 -0.11 2.62
C PHE A 104 -15.90 -0.29 4.03
N ASP A 105 -14.57 -0.29 4.18
CA ASP A 105 -13.95 -0.32 5.50
C ASP A 105 -14.21 1.00 6.23
N TYR A 106 -14.74 0.92 7.46
CA TYR A 106 -15.13 2.11 8.24
C TYR A 106 -14.03 3.21 8.38
N PRO A 107 -12.73 2.90 8.51
CA PRO A 107 -11.67 3.90 8.59
C PRO A 107 -11.47 4.66 7.29
N LEU A 108 -11.78 4.05 6.14
CA LEU A 108 -11.67 4.72 4.85
C LEU A 108 -12.76 5.77 4.64
N VAL A 109 -13.96 5.54 5.17
CA VAL A 109 -15.01 6.57 5.17
C VAL A 109 -14.56 7.80 5.96
N LEU A 110 -13.93 7.59 7.12
CA LEU A 110 -13.37 8.68 7.94
C LEU A 110 -12.20 9.37 7.24
N LEU A 111 -11.34 8.61 6.58
CA LEU A 111 -10.22 9.15 5.82
C LEU A 111 -10.72 9.97 4.62
N ALA A 112 -11.74 9.51 3.91
CA ALA A 112 -12.39 10.23 2.82
C ALA A 112 -13.02 11.55 3.31
N ALA A 113 -13.65 11.54 4.50
CA ALA A 113 -14.12 12.75 5.16
C ALA A 113 -12.97 13.74 5.47
N GLY A 114 -11.85 13.23 5.99
CA GLY A 114 -10.64 14.03 6.22
C GLY A 114 -10.12 14.67 4.94
N TYR A 115 -10.00 13.90 3.86
CA TYR A 115 -9.59 14.42 2.53
C TYR A 115 -10.56 15.45 1.98
N ALA A 116 -11.87 15.22 2.08
CA ALA A 116 -12.88 16.19 1.69
C ALA A 116 -12.73 17.51 2.46
N GLY A 117 -12.32 17.44 3.73
CA GLY A 117 -12.00 18.62 4.54
C GLY A 117 -10.79 19.39 4.01
N LEU A 118 -9.72 18.70 3.63
CA LEU A 118 -8.57 19.35 3.00
C LEU A 118 -8.94 19.98 1.64
N TYR A 119 -9.68 19.25 0.80
CA TYR A 119 -10.19 19.77 -0.47
C TYR A 119 -11.13 20.96 -0.29
N GLN A 120 -11.86 21.01 0.82
CA GLN A 120 -12.70 22.15 1.18
C GLN A 120 -11.85 23.39 1.50
N LEU A 121 -10.78 23.20 2.28
CA LEU A 121 -9.84 24.28 2.66
C LEU A 121 -9.08 24.83 1.46
N ASP A 122 -8.66 23.95 0.54
CA ASP A 122 -7.92 24.32 -0.67
C ASP A 122 -8.83 24.81 -1.80
N ASP A 123 -10.13 24.87 -1.57
CA ASP A 123 -11.17 25.13 -2.58
C ASP A 123 -11.00 24.29 -3.86
N ASN A 124 -10.58 23.04 -3.70
CA ASN A 124 -10.44 22.11 -4.83
C ASN A 124 -11.83 21.85 -5.42
N HIS A 125 -11.95 21.83 -6.75
CA HIS A 125 -13.24 21.88 -7.45
C HIS A 125 -14.14 23.05 -7.00
N PRO A 126 -13.76 24.31 -7.29
CA PRO A 126 -14.51 25.51 -6.86
C PRO A 126 -15.98 25.51 -7.29
N GLN A 127 -16.34 24.84 -8.40
CA GLN A 127 -17.72 24.70 -8.88
C GLN A 127 -18.65 24.00 -7.87
N PHE A 128 -18.09 23.26 -6.91
CA PHE A 128 -18.88 22.65 -5.83
C PHE A 128 -19.32 23.67 -4.79
N GLY A 129 -18.67 24.84 -4.75
CA GLY A 129 -18.90 25.91 -3.80
C GLY A 129 -18.30 25.62 -2.43
N GLN A 130 -18.50 26.55 -1.51
CA GLN A 130 -18.04 26.45 -0.13
C GLN A 130 -19.18 26.04 0.83
N GLY A 131 -18.83 25.75 2.08
CA GLY A 131 -19.78 25.33 3.12
C GLY A 131 -20.22 23.87 2.99
N MET A 132 -21.25 23.48 3.75
CA MET A 132 -21.67 22.07 3.89
C MET A 132 -22.02 21.39 2.57
N LYS A 133 -22.64 22.12 1.63
CA LYS A 133 -22.99 21.60 0.31
C LYS A 133 -21.74 21.26 -0.52
N GLY A 134 -20.74 22.15 -0.52
CA GLY A 134 -19.47 21.93 -1.19
C GLY A 134 -18.71 20.76 -0.60
N TYR A 135 -18.66 20.71 0.73
CA TYR A 135 -18.00 19.63 1.46
C TYR A 135 -18.65 18.27 1.17
N ALA A 136 -19.98 18.20 1.22
CA ALA A 136 -20.72 16.98 0.93
C ALA A 136 -20.50 16.49 -0.52
N LYS A 137 -20.40 17.42 -1.49
CA LYS A 137 -20.03 17.06 -2.87
C LYS A 137 -18.62 16.48 -2.94
N ARG A 138 -17.61 17.15 -2.36
CA ARG A 138 -16.21 16.66 -2.33
C ARG A 138 -16.09 15.30 -1.67
N LEU A 139 -16.81 15.09 -0.56
CA LEU A 139 -16.87 13.80 0.12
C LEU A 139 -17.53 12.74 -0.76
N GLY A 140 -18.70 13.03 -1.31
CA GLY A 140 -19.44 12.06 -2.14
C GLY A 140 -18.68 11.67 -3.39
N THR A 141 -18.11 12.63 -4.12
CA THR A 141 -17.36 12.36 -5.35
C THR A 141 -16.03 11.68 -5.06
N GLY A 142 -15.27 12.15 -4.06
CA GLY A 142 -13.99 11.52 -3.68
C GLY A 142 -14.16 10.10 -3.13
N TYR A 143 -15.25 9.84 -2.38
CA TYR A 143 -15.58 8.48 -1.96
C TYR A 143 -16.01 7.60 -3.15
N ALA A 144 -16.81 8.13 -4.08
CA ALA A 144 -17.17 7.41 -5.29
C ALA A 144 -15.94 7.06 -6.15
N ASP A 145 -14.99 8.00 -6.32
CA ASP A 145 -13.72 7.79 -7.02
C ASP A 145 -12.96 6.60 -6.41
N GLN A 146 -12.83 6.55 -5.08
CA GLN A 146 -12.17 5.46 -4.37
C GLN A 146 -12.86 4.12 -4.59
N VAL A 147 -14.20 4.07 -4.44
CA VAL A 147 -14.98 2.84 -4.63
C VAL A 147 -14.83 2.33 -6.07
N ILE A 148 -15.00 3.22 -7.06
CA ILE A 148 -14.84 2.88 -8.48
C ILE A 148 -13.44 2.36 -8.76
N GLY A 149 -12.41 3.03 -8.25
CA GLY A 149 -11.01 2.61 -8.34
C GLY A 149 -10.81 1.20 -7.82
N ASN A 150 -11.17 0.93 -6.57
CA ASN A 150 -11.02 -0.39 -5.94
C ASN A 150 -11.77 -1.49 -6.71
N TYR A 151 -13.02 -1.25 -7.12
CA TYR A 151 -13.76 -2.26 -7.89
C TYR A 151 -13.12 -2.54 -9.25
N LEU A 152 -12.59 -1.53 -9.94
CA LEU A 152 -11.93 -1.72 -11.22
C LEU A 152 -10.60 -2.43 -11.05
N THR A 153 -9.72 -1.97 -10.16
CA THR A 153 -8.35 -2.46 -10.03
C THR A 153 -8.23 -3.75 -9.21
N GLU A 154 -9.19 -4.05 -8.33
CA GLU A 154 -9.12 -5.22 -7.43
C GLU A 154 -10.18 -6.28 -7.73
N GLY A 155 -11.25 -5.89 -8.44
CA GLY A 155 -12.38 -6.74 -8.77
C GLY A 155 -12.48 -7.05 -10.26
N PHE A 156 -13.11 -6.13 -11.01
CA PHE A 156 -13.54 -6.36 -12.39
C PHE A 156 -12.39 -6.57 -13.35
N MET A 157 -11.37 -5.70 -13.36
CA MET A 157 -10.25 -5.85 -14.29
C MET A 157 -9.40 -7.09 -13.98
N PRO A 158 -9.05 -7.39 -12.71
CA PRO A 158 -8.37 -8.64 -12.37
C PRO A 158 -9.14 -9.91 -12.74
N ILE A 159 -10.48 -9.88 -12.67
CA ILE A 159 -11.32 -10.99 -13.13
C ILE A 159 -11.26 -11.13 -14.64
N LEU A 160 -11.43 -10.02 -15.37
CA LEU A 160 -11.44 -10.01 -16.83
C LEU A 160 -10.09 -10.46 -17.40
N LEU A 161 -9.00 -9.95 -16.83
CA LEU A 161 -7.63 -10.14 -17.31
C LEU A 161 -6.92 -11.34 -16.68
N HIS A 162 -7.57 -12.04 -15.74
CA HIS A 162 -7.02 -13.20 -15.04
C HIS A 162 -5.71 -12.83 -14.29
N GLU A 163 -5.72 -11.64 -13.69
CA GLU A 163 -4.63 -11.11 -12.87
C GLU A 163 -4.97 -11.22 -11.39
N ASP A 164 -3.95 -11.37 -10.55
CA ASP A 164 -4.09 -11.39 -9.11
C ASP A 164 -3.94 -9.95 -8.57
N PRO A 165 -4.97 -9.40 -7.90
CA PRO A 165 -4.91 -8.03 -7.38
C PRO A 165 -4.02 -7.89 -6.14
N ARG A 166 -3.49 -9.00 -5.60
CA ARG A 166 -2.73 -8.98 -4.36
C ARG A 166 -1.30 -8.47 -4.56
N TYR A 167 -0.86 -7.66 -3.62
CA TYR A 167 0.54 -7.34 -3.39
C TYR A 167 1.27 -8.50 -2.72
N PHE A 168 2.18 -9.15 -3.43
CA PHE A 168 3.04 -10.20 -2.87
C PHE A 168 4.26 -9.58 -2.19
N ARG A 169 4.17 -9.38 -0.87
CA ARG A 169 5.22 -8.80 -0.02
C ARG A 169 6.51 -9.60 -0.11
N LEU A 170 7.62 -8.89 -0.33
CA LEU A 170 8.94 -9.51 -0.43
C LEU A 170 9.50 -9.85 0.96
N GLY A 171 9.42 -8.92 1.91
CA GLY A 171 9.75 -9.12 3.31
C GLY A 171 11.24 -9.23 3.67
N GLU A 172 12.10 -9.57 2.69
CA GLU A 172 13.54 -9.77 2.87
C GLU A 172 14.40 -8.92 1.91
N GLY A 173 15.68 -8.78 2.24
CA GLY A 173 16.65 -8.00 1.48
C GLY A 173 16.80 -6.55 1.95
N THR A 174 17.58 -5.76 1.21
CA THR A 174 17.87 -4.36 1.55
C THR A 174 16.62 -3.48 1.42
N ARG A 175 16.57 -2.38 2.16
CA ARG A 175 15.44 -1.42 2.10
C ARG A 175 15.22 -0.93 0.66
N THR A 176 16.29 -0.55 -0.04
CA THR A 176 16.23 -0.09 -1.43
C THR A 176 15.64 -1.14 -2.37
N HIS A 177 16.09 -2.39 -2.26
CA HIS A 177 15.57 -3.48 -3.09
C HIS A 177 14.07 -3.70 -2.86
N ARG A 178 13.62 -3.70 -1.60
CA ARG A 178 12.21 -3.86 -1.22
C ARG A 178 11.36 -2.68 -1.68
N THR A 179 11.85 -1.44 -1.57
CA THR A 179 11.16 -0.25 -2.08
C THR A 179 11.02 -0.30 -3.61
N LEU A 180 12.09 -0.58 -4.34
CA LEU A 180 12.04 -0.70 -5.80
C LEU A 180 11.12 -1.83 -6.24
N TYR A 181 11.17 -2.97 -5.54
CA TYR A 181 10.24 -4.07 -5.75
C TYR A 181 8.78 -3.63 -5.56
N ALA A 182 8.46 -2.96 -4.44
CA ALA A 182 7.11 -2.48 -4.15
C ALA A 182 6.59 -1.51 -5.22
N LEU A 183 7.41 -0.53 -5.62
CA LEU A 183 7.08 0.43 -6.68
C LEU A 183 6.86 -0.26 -8.03
N SER A 184 7.67 -1.28 -8.35
CA SER A 184 7.52 -2.03 -9.61
C SER A 184 6.20 -2.81 -9.69
N ARG A 185 5.54 -3.10 -8.56
CA ARG A 185 4.27 -3.87 -8.56
C ARG A 185 3.09 -3.11 -9.15
N ILE A 186 3.23 -1.80 -9.36
CA ILE A 186 2.26 -1.00 -10.12
C ILE A 186 2.23 -1.40 -11.58
N PHE A 187 3.36 -1.84 -12.13
CA PHE A 187 3.48 -2.24 -13.53
C PHE A 187 3.61 -3.74 -13.71
N VAL A 188 3.81 -4.52 -12.64
CA VAL A 188 4.09 -5.94 -12.72
C VAL A 188 3.28 -6.72 -11.68
N THR A 189 2.43 -7.63 -12.14
CA THR A 189 1.56 -8.44 -11.29
C THR A 189 1.69 -9.94 -11.59
N ARG A 190 1.10 -10.78 -10.74
CA ARG A 190 0.94 -12.21 -11.01
C ARG A 190 -0.35 -12.46 -11.77
N THR A 191 -0.34 -13.44 -12.65
CA THR A 191 -1.55 -14.01 -13.26
C THR A 191 -2.15 -15.07 -12.35
N ASP A 192 -3.43 -15.39 -12.52
CA ASP A 192 -4.09 -16.52 -11.84
C ASP A 192 -3.42 -17.88 -12.14
N ALA A 193 -2.67 -17.99 -13.24
CA ALA A 193 -1.86 -19.17 -13.58
C ALA A 193 -0.51 -19.22 -12.82
N GLY A 194 -0.20 -18.24 -11.96
CA GLY A 194 1.06 -18.14 -11.21
C GLY A 194 2.22 -17.49 -11.97
N GLY A 195 2.06 -17.19 -13.26
CA GLY A 195 3.01 -16.42 -14.06
C GLY A 195 3.08 -14.94 -13.66
N THR A 196 3.99 -14.20 -14.29
CA THR A 196 4.15 -12.74 -14.11
C THR A 196 3.81 -12.03 -15.41
N THR A 197 3.06 -10.93 -15.33
CA THR A 197 2.64 -10.11 -16.47
C THR A 197 2.75 -8.62 -16.15
N PHE A 198 2.61 -7.77 -17.18
CA PHE A 198 2.35 -6.35 -16.96
C PHE A 198 1.01 -6.20 -16.24
N ASN A 199 0.92 -5.30 -15.25
CA ASN A 199 -0.28 -5.09 -14.44
C ASN A 199 -1.32 -4.24 -15.17
N PHE A 200 -2.04 -4.88 -16.10
CA PHE A 200 -3.06 -4.19 -16.88
C PHE A 200 -4.26 -3.81 -16.02
N ALA A 201 -4.61 -4.59 -15.01
CA ALA A 201 -5.72 -4.29 -14.11
C ALA A 201 -5.50 -2.99 -13.32
N GLU A 202 -4.31 -2.79 -12.73
CA GLU A 202 -3.99 -1.56 -12.01
C GLU A 202 -3.93 -0.37 -12.96
N VAL A 203 -3.19 -0.50 -14.07
CA VAL A 203 -2.90 0.62 -14.97
C VAL A 203 -4.13 1.04 -15.75
N ALA A 204 -4.82 0.10 -16.40
CA ALA A 204 -6.02 0.41 -17.18
C ALA A 204 -7.25 0.63 -16.28
N GLY A 205 -7.37 -0.09 -15.15
CA GLY A 205 -8.45 0.12 -14.19
C GLY A 205 -8.45 1.53 -13.61
N ASN A 206 -7.29 2.03 -13.17
CA ASN A 206 -7.16 3.42 -12.73
C ASN A 206 -7.41 4.43 -13.86
N GLY A 207 -7.03 4.09 -15.11
CA GLY A 207 -7.33 4.93 -16.27
C GLY A 207 -8.84 5.06 -16.52
N ILE A 208 -9.56 3.93 -16.49
CA ILE A 208 -11.02 3.92 -16.62
C ILE A 208 -11.68 4.69 -15.47
N ALA A 209 -11.21 4.49 -14.23
CA ALA A 209 -11.71 5.22 -13.06
C ALA A 209 -11.53 6.73 -13.22
N ALA A 210 -10.33 7.18 -13.61
CA ALA A 210 -10.04 8.59 -13.86
C ALA A 210 -10.94 9.17 -14.97
N GLY A 211 -11.17 8.41 -16.04
CA GLY A 211 -12.09 8.81 -17.13
C GLY A 211 -13.54 8.94 -16.68
N ILE A 212 -14.03 8.02 -15.83
CA ILE A 212 -15.36 8.10 -15.23
C ILE A 212 -15.47 9.37 -14.35
N GLY A 213 -14.43 9.71 -13.59
CA GLY A 213 -14.35 10.92 -12.78
C GLY A 213 -14.72 12.20 -13.55
N LEU A 214 -14.20 12.33 -14.77
CA LEU A 214 -14.45 13.51 -15.63
C LEU A 214 -15.94 13.73 -15.96
N SER A 215 -16.77 12.69 -15.85
CA SER A 215 -18.21 12.81 -16.12
C SER A 215 -18.94 13.68 -15.09
N TYR A 216 -18.51 13.65 -13.82
CA TYR A 216 -19.13 14.39 -12.72
C TYR A 216 -18.30 15.56 -12.18
N TYR A 217 -17.04 15.68 -12.54
CA TYR A 217 -16.25 16.91 -12.35
C TYR A 217 -16.35 17.79 -13.60
N SER A 218 -17.19 18.84 -13.57
CA SER A 218 -17.40 19.72 -14.73
C SER A 218 -16.15 20.46 -15.21
N ASP A 219 -15.19 20.67 -14.32
CA ASP A 219 -14.00 21.50 -14.55
C ASP A 219 -12.82 20.66 -15.04
N ASP A 220 -12.91 19.34 -14.87
CA ASP A 220 -11.89 18.36 -15.23
C ASP A 220 -12.36 17.57 -16.46
N ARG A 221 -12.32 18.18 -17.65
CA ARG A 221 -12.83 17.55 -18.89
C ARG A 221 -11.84 17.50 -20.03
N ASN A 222 -10.58 17.87 -19.77
CA ASN A 222 -9.53 17.79 -20.78
C ASN A 222 -8.55 16.63 -20.50
N VAL A 223 -7.71 16.34 -21.50
CA VAL A 223 -6.72 15.26 -21.45
C VAL A 223 -5.68 15.49 -20.34
N GLY A 224 -5.36 16.75 -20.02
CA GLY A 224 -4.44 17.08 -18.93
C GLY A 224 -4.97 16.65 -17.57
N ASP A 225 -6.24 16.93 -17.30
CA ASP A 225 -6.90 16.55 -16.03
C ASP A 225 -7.02 15.03 -15.92
N PHE A 226 -7.36 14.36 -17.03
CA PHE A 226 -7.33 12.90 -17.12
C PHE A 226 -5.96 12.34 -16.71
N MET A 227 -4.89 12.80 -17.36
CA MET A 227 -3.54 12.31 -17.12
C MET A 227 -3.07 12.59 -15.70
N GLN A 228 -3.46 13.74 -15.13
CA GLN A 228 -3.17 14.10 -13.76
C GLN A 228 -3.88 13.17 -12.78
N ASN A 229 -5.18 12.96 -12.93
CA ASN A 229 -5.97 12.11 -12.03
C ASN A 229 -5.51 10.66 -12.12
N TRP A 230 -5.25 10.16 -13.33
CA TRP A 230 -4.70 8.82 -13.55
C TRP A 230 -3.32 8.66 -12.90
N GLY A 231 -2.42 9.63 -13.07
CA GLY A 231 -1.09 9.60 -12.46
C GLY A 231 -1.13 9.64 -10.94
N VAL A 232 -2.02 10.45 -10.35
CA VAL A 232 -2.24 10.52 -8.90
C VAL A 232 -2.76 9.20 -8.35
N ALA A 233 -3.67 8.53 -9.05
CA ALA A 233 -4.17 7.21 -8.65
C ALA A 233 -3.03 6.19 -8.60
N LEU A 234 -2.22 6.08 -9.66
CA LEU A 234 -1.06 5.18 -9.70
C LEU A 234 -0.02 5.50 -8.61
N ALA A 235 0.23 6.78 -8.33
CA ALA A 235 1.16 7.20 -7.28
C ALA A 235 0.63 6.86 -5.87
N THR A 236 -0.68 6.97 -5.66
CA THR A 236 -1.35 6.59 -4.42
C THR A 236 -1.21 5.09 -4.19
N ASP A 237 -1.47 4.28 -5.22
CA ASP A 237 -1.27 2.84 -5.17
C ASP A 237 0.21 2.48 -4.91
N ALA A 238 1.15 3.13 -5.60
CA ALA A 238 2.59 2.90 -5.39
C ALA A 238 2.98 3.11 -3.92
N THR A 239 2.48 4.18 -3.32
CA THR A 239 2.69 4.50 -1.91
C THR A 239 2.07 3.45 -1.00
N SER A 240 0.86 2.97 -1.33
CA SER A 240 0.18 1.88 -0.62
C SER A 240 0.99 0.59 -0.63
N GLN A 241 1.57 0.21 -1.77
CA GLN A 241 2.40 -1.01 -1.89
C GLN A 241 3.68 -0.90 -1.04
N VAL A 242 4.35 0.25 -1.05
CA VAL A 242 5.51 0.50 -0.17
C VAL A 242 5.10 0.40 1.29
N LEU A 243 3.96 0.97 1.65
CA LEU A 243 3.46 0.91 3.02
C LEU A 243 3.16 -0.55 3.44
N LYS A 244 2.52 -1.35 2.57
CA LYS A 244 2.29 -2.78 2.78
C LYS A 244 3.59 -3.57 2.97
N GLU A 245 4.62 -3.24 2.19
CA GLU A 245 5.93 -3.89 2.27
C GLU A 245 6.57 -3.71 3.65
N PHE A 246 6.55 -2.48 4.18
CA PHE A 246 7.28 -2.12 5.39
C PHE A 246 6.43 -2.10 6.68
N TRP A 247 5.10 -2.14 6.59
CA TRP A 247 4.22 -2.09 7.76
C TRP A 247 4.56 -3.16 8.83
N PRO A 248 4.78 -4.44 8.49
CA PRO A 248 5.16 -5.45 9.49
C PRO A 248 6.47 -5.12 10.22
N ASP A 249 7.41 -4.43 9.57
CA ASP A 249 8.67 -4.01 10.19
C ASP A 249 8.48 -2.88 11.19
N VAL A 250 7.67 -1.88 10.81
CA VAL A 250 7.30 -0.77 11.70
C VAL A 250 6.57 -1.29 12.94
N LYS A 251 5.59 -2.18 12.75
CA LYS A 251 4.84 -2.81 13.83
C LYS A 251 5.74 -3.59 14.78
N ARG A 252 6.65 -4.41 14.24
CA ARG A 252 7.63 -5.18 15.03
C ARG A 252 8.58 -4.27 15.82
N TRP A 253 9.09 -3.23 15.19
CA TRP A 253 9.94 -2.24 15.87
C TRP A 253 9.21 -1.56 17.02
N TRP A 254 7.98 -1.12 16.80
CA TRP A 254 7.16 -0.46 17.82
C TRP A 254 6.86 -1.40 19.00
N TYR A 255 6.48 -2.65 18.70
CA TYR A 255 6.25 -3.67 19.73
C TYR A 255 7.50 -3.94 20.58
N ASN A 256 8.65 -4.15 19.94
CA ASN A 256 9.91 -4.43 20.64
C ASN A 256 10.39 -3.25 21.50
N LYS A 257 10.07 -2.01 21.10
CA LYS A 257 10.41 -0.81 21.86
C LYS A 257 9.60 -0.68 23.16
N HIS A 258 8.34 -1.14 23.16
CA HIS A 258 7.45 -1.02 24.32
C HIS A 258 7.35 -2.29 25.16
N HIS A 259 7.80 -3.43 24.62
CA HIS A 259 7.93 -4.70 25.34
C HIS A 259 9.36 -5.22 25.20
N PRO A 260 10.36 -4.57 25.81
CA PRO A 260 11.72 -5.06 25.78
C PRO A 260 11.74 -6.44 26.44
N VAL A 261 12.14 -7.46 25.67
CA VAL A 261 12.35 -8.81 26.19
C VAL A 261 13.41 -8.68 27.29
N GLN A 262 13.03 -8.95 28.54
CA GLN A 262 14.00 -9.11 29.61
C GLN A 262 14.92 -10.25 29.18
N LYS A 263 16.16 -9.91 28.82
CA LYS A 263 17.19 -10.91 28.65
C LYS A 263 17.35 -11.57 30.02
N LEU A 264 16.80 -12.77 30.18
CA LEU A 264 17.11 -13.64 31.30
C LEU A 264 18.64 -13.73 31.34
N ALA A 265 19.25 -13.14 32.36
CA ALA A 265 20.64 -13.35 32.65
C ALA A 265 20.80 -14.86 32.86
N ALA A 266 21.53 -15.51 31.95
CA ALA A 266 21.87 -16.91 32.14
C ALA A 266 22.72 -17.03 33.43
N PRO A 267 22.44 -18.02 34.30
CA PRO A 267 23.27 -18.31 35.46
C PRO A 267 24.66 -18.83 35.07
#